data_AF-A0A1L9RV39-F1
#
_entry.id   AF-A0A1L9RV39-F1
#
_cell.length_a   1.000
_cell.length_b   1.000
_cell.length_c   1.000
_cell.angle_alpha   90.00
_cell.angle_beta   90.00
_cell.angle_gamma   90.00
#
_symmetry.space_group_name_H-M   'P 1'
#
loop_
_entity.id
_entity.type
_entity.pdbx_description
1 polymer ?
#
loop_
_entity_poly.entity_id
_entity_poly.type
_entity_poly.pdbx_seq_one_letter_code
_entity_poly.pdbx_strand_id
1 'polypeptide(L)'
;MSLLLPEVKAVSLGSRLVPKSKDVDVSNDYGTPNLLFLYYVPFLPDERKADLDAIQDEFQSWNAWELGQTETQVNEHLADGKLPSDDSIASRVARNGYRAKVVTFFRENSEGSLTPKQTLEDEKDINATPESVHGIILQELLTHYVIPNDALEQFGVVLRAISGSIDIERVNQFFFTHVYYKYDADQKRFLPDVRDTSFTVSKKQDGNPKYGKDDKDNFTVAFGYHDTVYSFDRKFWREHRHEAEEAIAQGEPIRKQMSLEFYVKNG
;
A
#
# COMPACT_ATOMS: atom_id res chain seq x y z
N MET A 1 19.83 0.15 -8.84
CA MET A 1 20.37 0.68 -7.56
C MET A 1 19.20 0.83 -6.62
N SER A 2 19.27 0.25 -5.42
CA SER A 2 18.25 0.49 -4.38
C SER A 2 18.38 1.95 -3.93
N LEU A 3 17.28 2.71 -3.94
CA LEU A 3 17.25 4.07 -3.41
C LEU A 3 17.48 3.99 -1.90
N LEU A 4 18.55 4.60 -1.40
CA LEU A 4 18.77 4.76 0.04
C LEU A 4 17.74 5.77 0.57
N LEU A 5 16.62 5.25 1.09
CA LEU A 5 15.57 6.05 1.68
C LEU A 5 15.97 6.53 3.09
N PRO A 6 15.62 7.77 3.49
CA PRO A 6 15.93 8.31 4.82
C PRO A 6 15.40 7.44 5.96
N GLU A 7 15.92 7.64 7.17
CA GLU A 7 15.40 6.97 8.36
C GLU A 7 13.98 7.44 8.73
N VAL A 8 13.22 6.55 9.36
CA VAL A 8 11.88 6.81 9.87
C VAL A 8 11.97 7.19 11.35
N LYS A 9 11.23 8.21 11.76
CA LYS A 9 11.07 8.58 13.16
C LYS A 9 9.84 7.89 13.74
N ALA A 10 9.99 7.32 14.93
CA ALA A 10 8.88 6.85 15.75
C ALA A 10 7.93 7.99 16.10
N VAL A 11 6.63 7.71 16.12
CA VAL A 11 5.59 8.68 16.46
C VAL A 11 4.63 8.13 17.52
N SER A 12 3.97 9.05 18.22
CA SER A 12 2.82 8.78 19.07
C SER A 12 1.57 9.46 18.52
N LEU A 13 0.39 9.07 19.01
CA LEU A 13 -0.90 9.63 18.57
C LEU A 13 -0.93 11.16 18.58
N GLY A 14 -0.47 11.79 19.67
CA GLY A 14 -0.43 13.25 19.83
C GLY A 14 0.88 13.91 19.39
N SER A 15 1.66 13.27 18.52
CA SER A 15 2.90 13.88 18.01
C SER A 15 2.60 15.14 17.19
N ARG A 16 3.43 16.18 17.39
CA ARG A 16 3.26 17.46 16.69
C ARG A 16 3.56 17.30 15.20
N LEU A 17 2.74 17.94 14.38
CA LEU A 17 2.95 17.98 12.94
C LEU A 17 3.91 19.09 12.53
N VAL A 18 4.62 18.85 11.44
CA VAL A 18 5.36 19.89 10.73
C VAL A 18 4.47 20.39 9.60
N PRO A 19 4.22 21.72 9.52
CA PRO A 19 3.40 22.29 8.46
C PRO A 19 3.93 21.90 7.08
N LYS A 20 3.00 21.66 6.14
CA LYS A 20 3.34 21.46 4.73
C LYS A 20 4.25 22.60 4.25
N SER A 21 5.40 22.26 3.68
CA SER A 21 6.25 23.25 3.02
C SER A 21 5.48 23.87 1.86
N LYS A 22 5.37 25.20 1.83
CA LYS A 22 4.68 25.91 0.74
C LYS A 22 5.45 25.87 -0.57
N ASP A 23 6.73 25.47 -0.52
CA ASP A 23 7.66 25.61 -1.63
C ASP A 23 7.74 24.35 -2.52
N VAL A 24 7.17 23.23 -2.09
CA VAL A 24 7.18 21.96 -2.85
C VAL A 24 5.75 21.42 -2.99
N ASP A 25 5.26 21.36 -4.23
CA ASP A 25 3.97 20.74 -4.54
C ASP A 25 4.16 19.25 -4.85
N VAL A 26 3.65 18.41 -3.94
CA VAL A 26 3.66 16.95 -4.05
C VAL A 26 2.30 16.36 -4.43
N SER A 27 1.33 17.19 -4.84
CA SER A 27 -0.03 16.74 -5.17
C SER A 27 -0.07 15.65 -6.25
N ASN A 28 0.88 15.67 -7.19
CA ASN A 28 1.00 14.66 -8.24
C ASN A 28 1.53 13.31 -7.74
N ASP A 29 2.01 13.21 -6.50
CA ASP A 29 2.47 11.94 -5.90
C ASP A 29 1.30 10.98 -5.69
N TYR A 30 0.15 11.52 -5.27
CA TYR A 30 -1.01 10.77 -4.77
C TYR A 30 -1.79 10.02 -5.87
N GLY A 31 -1.45 10.26 -7.15
CA GLY A 31 -1.97 9.51 -8.30
C GLY A 31 -1.03 8.39 -8.79
N THR A 32 0.14 8.21 -8.15
CA THR A 32 1.07 7.14 -8.54
C THR A 32 0.63 5.83 -7.86
N PRO A 33 0.37 4.74 -8.61
CA PRO A 33 -0.31 3.56 -8.08
C PRO A 33 0.59 2.62 -7.26
N ASN A 34 1.73 3.12 -6.75
CA ASN A 34 2.68 2.33 -5.96
C ASN A 34 2.39 2.36 -4.45
N LEU A 35 1.43 3.16 -4.00
CA LEU A 35 0.86 3.12 -2.65
C LEU A 35 -0.64 3.40 -2.73
N LEU A 36 -1.51 2.45 -2.38
CA LEU A 36 -2.98 2.68 -2.34
C LEU A 36 -3.65 2.05 -1.11
N PHE A 37 -4.77 2.62 -0.71
CA PHE A 37 -5.66 2.13 0.33
C PHE A 37 -6.98 1.64 -0.31
N LEU A 38 -7.26 0.35 -0.16
CA LEU A 38 -8.33 -0.34 -0.85
C LEU A 38 -9.39 -0.77 0.17
N TYR A 39 -10.58 -0.20 0.06
CA TYR A 39 -11.70 -0.45 0.98
C TYR A 39 -12.72 -1.38 0.33
N TYR A 40 -12.96 -2.55 0.91
CA TYR A 40 -13.90 -3.54 0.39
C TYR A 40 -15.21 -3.44 1.17
N VAL A 41 -16.19 -2.78 0.55
CA VAL A 41 -17.46 -2.37 1.16
C VAL A 41 -18.55 -3.39 0.79
N PRO A 42 -19.12 -4.12 1.75
CA PRO A 42 -20.21 -5.06 1.49
C PRO A 42 -21.51 -4.35 1.07
N PHE A 43 -22.29 -4.98 0.19
CA PHE A 43 -23.69 -4.60 -0.01
C PHE A 43 -24.55 -5.08 1.15
N LEU A 44 -25.12 -4.15 1.92
CA LEU A 44 -25.93 -4.45 3.10
C LEU A 44 -27.32 -3.83 3.03
N PRO A 45 -28.31 -4.40 3.75
CA PRO A 45 -29.60 -3.75 3.98
C PRO A 45 -29.43 -2.39 4.66
N ASP A 46 -30.34 -1.46 4.39
CA ASP A 46 -30.30 -0.07 4.90
C ASP A 46 -30.17 0.02 6.42
N GLU A 47 -30.76 -0.94 7.16
CA GLU A 47 -30.69 -1.02 8.62
C GLU A 47 -29.26 -1.15 9.16
N ARG A 48 -28.32 -1.64 8.36
CA ARG A 48 -26.90 -1.82 8.75
C ARG A 48 -25.99 -0.72 8.25
N LYS A 49 -26.52 0.25 7.50
CA LYS A 49 -25.72 1.33 6.90
C LYS A 49 -25.05 2.19 7.96
N ALA A 50 -25.76 2.55 9.03
CA ALA A 50 -25.18 3.36 10.11
C ALA A 50 -24.02 2.63 10.83
N ASP A 51 -24.15 1.31 11.04
CA ASP A 51 -23.09 0.49 11.63
C ASP A 51 -21.87 0.42 10.70
N LEU A 52 -22.10 0.29 9.39
CA LEU A 52 -21.05 0.31 8.37
C LEU A 52 -20.33 1.66 8.34
N ASP A 53 -21.07 2.77 8.26
CA ASP A 53 -20.53 4.12 8.20
C ASP A 53 -19.64 4.41 9.42
N ALA A 54 -20.06 3.98 10.62
CA ALA A 54 -19.27 4.12 11.85
C ALA A 54 -17.96 3.32 11.80
N ILE A 55 -17.98 2.12 11.22
CA ILE A 55 -16.77 1.31 11.05
C ILE A 55 -15.87 1.90 9.98
N GLN A 56 -16.44 2.37 8.87
CA GLN A 56 -15.67 3.06 7.83
C GLN A 56 -14.94 4.28 8.40
N ASP A 57 -15.63 5.10 9.19
CA ASP A 57 -15.03 6.24 9.90
C ASP A 57 -13.84 5.82 10.77
N GLU A 58 -13.95 4.74 11.54
CA GLU A 58 -12.84 4.24 12.37
C GLU A 58 -11.59 3.89 11.55
N PHE A 59 -11.74 3.12 10.47
CA PHE A 59 -10.59 2.70 9.65
C PHE A 59 -10.06 3.81 8.75
N GLN A 60 -10.94 4.64 8.19
CA GLN A 60 -10.53 5.76 7.33
C GLN A 60 -9.82 6.83 8.15
N SER A 61 -10.31 7.16 9.35
CA SER A 61 -9.61 8.09 10.27
C SER A 61 -8.26 7.54 10.71
N TRP A 62 -8.15 6.23 10.95
CA TRP A 62 -6.88 5.58 11.25
C TRP A 62 -5.87 5.70 10.10
N ASN A 63 -6.25 5.39 8.86
CA ASN A 63 -5.37 5.58 7.71
C ASN A 63 -5.04 7.05 7.46
N ALA A 64 -5.98 7.96 7.70
CA ALA A 64 -5.72 9.40 7.63
C ALA A 64 -4.67 9.82 8.66
N TRP A 65 -4.71 9.32 9.89
CA TRP A 65 -3.66 9.55 10.87
C TRP A 65 -2.29 9.04 10.39
N GLU A 66 -2.20 7.80 9.89
CA GLU A 66 -0.94 7.24 9.36
C GLU A 66 -0.36 8.14 8.26
N LEU A 67 -1.21 8.62 7.35
CA LEU A 67 -0.82 9.50 6.26
C LEU A 67 -0.42 10.90 6.74
N GLY A 68 -1.12 11.46 7.74
CA GLY A 68 -0.75 12.75 8.33
C GLY A 68 0.64 12.73 8.98
N GLN A 69 0.93 11.67 9.73
CA GLN A 69 2.25 11.43 10.32
C GLN A 69 3.32 11.20 9.25
N THR A 70 2.96 10.43 8.22
CA THR A 70 3.86 10.15 7.09
C THR A 70 4.23 11.42 6.34
N GLU A 71 3.26 12.27 6.01
CA GLU A 71 3.56 13.52 5.31
C GLU A 71 4.38 14.49 6.14
N THR A 72 4.21 14.50 7.47
CA THR A 72 5.08 15.29 8.34
C THR A 72 6.54 14.93 8.11
N GLN A 73 6.87 13.63 8.08
CA GLN A 73 8.24 13.18 7.83
C GLN A 73 8.69 13.43 6.38
N VAL A 74 7.80 13.24 5.40
CA VAL A 74 8.11 13.59 3.99
C VAL A 74 8.49 15.07 3.87
N ASN A 75 7.71 15.96 4.47
CA ASN A 75 7.95 17.41 4.43
C ASN A 75 9.27 17.79 5.12
N GLU A 76 9.60 17.18 6.25
CA GLU A 76 10.89 17.35 6.91
C GLU A 76 12.05 16.94 6.00
N HIS A 77 11.98 15.75 5.38
CA HIS A 77 13.05 15.27 4.50
C HIS A 77 13.15 16.05 3.19
N LEU A 78 12.05 16.62 2.70
CA LEU A 78 12.08 17.56 1.58
C LEU A 78 12.78 18.87 1.96
N ALA A 79 12.48 19.43 3.13
CA ALA A 79 13.13 20.63 3.64
C ALA A 79 14.64 20.41 3.88
N ASP A 80 15.01 19.22 4.35
CA ASP A 80 16.40 18.81 4.57
C ASP A 80 17.14 18.41 3.29
N GLY A 81 16.48 18.36 2.13
CA GLY A 81 17.07 17.92 0.86
C GLY A 81 17.41 16.42 0.80
N LYS A 82 16.82 15.61 1.69
CA LYS A 82 16.98 14.15 1.76
C LYS A 82 16.02 13.39 0.86
N LEU A 83 14.91 14.02 0.46
CA LEU A 83 14.03 13.54 -0.61
C LEU A 83 14.06 14.52 -1.78
N PRO A 84 13.92 14.03 -3.03
CA PRO A 84 13.90 14.90 -4.20
C PRO A 84 12.63 15.76 -4.22
N SER A 85 12.78 17.03 -4.59
CA SER A 85 11.69 18.02 -4.61
C SER A 85 11.08 18.27 -5.99
N ASP A 86 11.70 17.76 -7.06
CA ASP A 86 11.16 17.89 -8.41
C ASP A 86 9.97 16.95 -8.67
N ASP A 87 9.26 17.19 -9.77
CA ASP A 87 8.03 16.49 -10.12
C ASP A 87 8.24 15.34 -11.14
N SER A 88 9.48 14.86 -11.32
CA SER A 88 9.74 13.71 -12.19
C SER A 88 9.15 12.43 -11.61
N ILE A 89 8.84 11.46 -12.50
CA ILE A 89 8.34 10.13 -12.10
C ILE A 89 9.27 9.47 -11.08
N ALA A 90 10.58 9.56 -11.28
CA ALA A 90 11.56 8.98 -10.36
C ALA A 90 11.48 9.60 -8.95
N SER A 91 11.31 10.92 -8.87
CA SER A 91 11.16 11.64 -7.60
C SER A 91 9.84 11.31 -6.90
N ARG A 92 8.73 11.21 -7.64
CA ARG A 92 7.44 10.75 -7.11
C ARG A 92 7.53 9.32 -6.57
N VAL A 93 8.15 8.41 -7.31
CA VAL A 93 8.37 7.01 -6.87
C VAL A 93 9.24 6.97 -5.61
N ALA A 94 10.29 7.77 -5.52
CA ALA A 94 11.15 7.85 -4.33
C ALA A 94 10.38 8.36 -3.10
N ARG A 95 9.59 9.44 -3.24
CA ARG A 95 8.76 9.95 -2.15
C ARG A 95 7.70 8.95 -1.72
N ASN A 96 7.02 8.28 -2.65
CA ASN A 96 6.04 7.24 -2.31
C ASN A 96 6.68 5.98 -1.72
N GLY A 97 7.88 5.60 -2.15
CA GLY A 97 8.67 4.55 -1.51
C GLY A 97 9.00 4.92 -0.06
N TYR A 98 9.34 6.18 0.21
CA TYR A 98 9.51 6.66 1.58
C TYR A 98 8.19 6.63 2.37
N ARG A 99 7.07 7.09 1.79
CA ARG A 99 5.74 7.00 2.45
C ARG A 99 5.42 5.58 2.88
N ALA A 100 5.62 4.62 1.98
CA ALA A 100 5.42 3.21 2.28
C ALA A 100 6.35 2.72 3.39
N LYS A 101 7.64 3.09 3.36
CA LYS A 101 8.59 2.77 4.45
C LYS A 101 8.10 3.28 5.81
N VAL A 102 7.57 4.51 5.87
CA VAL A 102 7.03 5.08 7.11
C VAL A 102 5.80 4.32 7.59
N VAL A 103 4.84 4.05 6.69
CA VAL A 103 3.63 3.29 7.02
C VAL A 103 3.99 1.88 7.53
N THR A 104 4.86 1.15 6.83
CA THR A 104 5.36 -0.17 7.28
C THR A 104 5.96 -0.08 8.67
N PHE A 105 6.83 0.91 8.92
CA PHE A 105 7.44 1.11 10.22
C PHE A 105 6.41 1.32 11.34
N PHE A 106 5.38 2.14 11.13
CA PHE A 106 4.33 2.36 12.13
C PHE A 106 3.57 1.07 12.47
N ARG A 107 3.35 0.21 11.48
CA ARG A 107 2.59 -1.03 11.62
C ARG A 107 3.40 -2.14 12.28
N GLU A 108 4.67 -2.27 11.94
CA GLU A 108 5.60 -3.24 12.55
C GLU A 108 5.89 -2.92 14.02
N ASN A 109 5.94 -1.64 14.39
CA ASN A 109 6.21 -1.20 15.76
C ASN A 109 4.93 -1.00 16.59
N SER A 110 3.77 -1.39 16.06
CA SER A 110 2.45 -1.24 16.70
C SER A 110 2.07 0.19 17.08
N GLU A 111 2.73 1.21 16.50
CA GLU A 111 2.37 2.62 16.66
C GLU A 111 0.98 2.89 16.05
N GLY A 112 0.60 2.11 15.02
CA GLY A 112 -0.71 2.18 14.37
C GLY A 112 -1.85 1.42 15.08
N SER A 113 -1.68 0.95 16.33
CA SER A 113 -2.69 0.13 17.03
C SER A 113 -3.06 -1.17 16.27
N LEU A 114 -2.10 -1.68 15.49
CA LEU A 114 -2.19 -2.94 14.78
C LEU A 114 -1.36 -4.01 15.51
N THR A 115 -1.90 -5.22 15.54
CA THR A 115 -1.17 -6.42 15.94
C THR A 115 -1.09 -7.39 14.75
N PRO A 116 0.10 -7.79 14.28
CA PRO A 116 0.21 -8.77 13.20
C PRO A 116 -0.34 -10.12 13.67
N LYS A 117 -1.19 -10.73 12.84
CA LYS A 117 -1.75 -12.08 13.04
C LYS A 117 -0.98 -13.13 12.25
N GLN A 118 -0.58 -12.76 11.03
CA GLN A 118 0.08 -13.64 10.08
C GLN A 118 0.90 -12.78 9.14
N THR A 119 2.14 -13.19 8.89
CA THR A 119 3.00 -12.63 7.85
C THR A 119 3.42 -13.76 6.93
N LEU A 120 3.36 -13.52 5.64
CA LEU A 120 3.76 -14.43 4.57
C LEU A 120 4.78 -13.71 3.70
N GLU A 121 5.88 -14.38 3.45
CA GLU A 121 6.93 -13.94 2.53
C GLU A 121 7.13 -15.02 1.50
N ASP A 122 7.25 -14.62 0.24
CA ASP A 122 7.48 -15.53 -0.87
C ASP A 122 8.34 -14.85 -1.93
N GLU A 123 9.08 -15.66 -2.69
CA GLU A 123 9.89 -15.19 -3.79
C GLU A 123 9.66 -16.08 -5.02
N LYS A 124 9.60 -15.45 -6.18
CA LYS A 124 9.40 -16.17 -7.44
C LYS A 124 10.31 -15.62 -8.53
N ASP A 125 10.94 -16.54 -9.26
CA ASP A 125 11.67 -16.22 -10.47
C ASP A 125 10.94 -16.81 -11.68
N ILE A 126 10.78 -16.01 -12.73
CA ILE A 126 10.16 -16.44 -13.99
C ILE A 126 10.99 -15.90 -15.16
N ASN A 127 11.31 -16.77 -16.11
CA ASN A 127 11.98 -16.36 -17.35
C ASN A 127 10.99 -15.67 -18.29
N ALA A 128 11.42 -14.57 -18.88
CA ALA A 128 10.64 -13.76 -19.80
C ALA A 128 11.47 -13.29 -20.99
N THR A 129 10.77 -12.93 -22.07
CA THR A 129 11.31 -12.17 -23.20
C THR A 129 10.79 -10.72 -23.12
N PRO A 130 11.40 -9.76 -23.85
CA PRO A 130 10.88 -8.40 -23.93
C PRO A 130 9.41 -8.31 -24.36
N GLU A 131 8.94 -9.20 -25.23
CA GLU A 131 7.57 -9.21 -25.76
C GLU A 131 6.56 -9.80 -24.78
N SER A 132 7.00 -10.68 -23.87
CA SER A 132 6.12 -11.44 -22.97
C SER A 132 6.09 -10.90 -21.53
N VAL A 133 7.06 -10.04 -21.17
CA VAL A 133 7.31 -9.61 -19.79
C VAL A 133 6.08 -9.06 -19.06
N HIS A 134 5.34 -8.14 -19.66
CA HIS A 134 4.16 -7.55 -19.02
C HIS A 134 3.02 -8.56 -18.85
N GLY A 135 2.87 -9.49 -19.80
CA GLY A 135 1.89 -10.58 -19.71
C GLY A 135 2.23 -11.56 -18.58
N ILE A 136 3.51 -11.91 -18.45
CA ILE A 136 4.03 -12.78 -17.38
C ILE A 136 3.83 -12.11 -16.02
N ILE A 137 4.21 -10.84 -15.88
CA ILE A 137 4.02 -10.08 -14.64
C ILE A 137 2.55 -10.06 -14.25
N LEU A 138 1.65 -9.72 -15.18
CA LEU A 138 0.23 -9.68 -14.88
C LEU A 138 -0.30 -11.06 -14.45
N GLN A 139 0.05 -12.11 -15.20
CA GLN A 139 -0.44 -13.46 -14.91
C GLN A 139 0.03 -13.94 -13.54
N GLU A 140 1.29 -13.68 -13.20
CA GLU A 140 1.88 -14.04 -11.91
C GLU A 140 1.19 -13.28 -10.77
N LEU A 141 1.02 -11.96 -10.86
CA LEU A 141 0.34 -11.17 -9.83
C LEU A 141 -1.13 -11.59 -9.64
N LEU A 142 -1.85 -11.89 -10.73
CA LEU A 142 -3.21 -12.42 -10.64
C LEU A 142 -3.25 -13.81 -10.00
N THR A 143 -2.26 -14.66 -10.30
CA THR A 143 -2.16 -16.01 -9.73
C THR A 143 -1.85 -15.96 -8.24
N HIS A 144 -1.00 -15.03 -7.82
CA HIS A 144 -0.63 -14.87 -6.42
C HIS A 144 -1.78 -14.27 -5.59
N TYR A 145 -2.42 -13.21 -6.07
CA TYR A 145 -3.38 -12.45 -5.26
C TYR A 145 -4.86 -12.75 -5.53
N VAL A 146 -5.24 -13.02 -6.78
CA VAL A 146 -6.67 -13.06 -7.16
C VAL A 146 -7.21 -14.48 -7.21
N ILE A 147 -6.51 -15.39 -7.89
CA ILE A 147 -6.96 -16.79 -8.07
C ILE A 147 -7.23 -17.51 -6.73
N PRO A 148 -6.46 -17.29 -5.65
CA PRO A 148 -6.71 -17.96 -4.38
C PRO A 148 -7.92 -17.40 -3.60
N ASN A 149 -8.45 -16.25 -3.99
CA ASN A 149 -9.46 -15.53 -3.22
C ASN A 149 -10.35 -14.66 -4.12
N ASP A 150 -11.52 -15.16 -4.49
CA ASP A 150 -12.52 -14.44 -5.32
C ASP A 150 -12.90 -13.06 -4.74
N ALA A 151 -12.70 -12.82 -3.43
CA ALA A 151 -12.89 -11.50 -2.83
C ALA A 151 -11.89 -10.43 -3.30
N LEU A 152 -10.89 -10.80 -4.10
CA LEU A 152 -9.87 -9.93 -4.68
C LEU A 152 -10.03 -9.69 -6.19
N GLU A 153 -11.13 -10.11 -6.81
CA GLU A 153 -11.39 -9.83 -8.23
C GLU A 153 -11.24 -8.34 -8.57
N GLN A 154 -11.72 -7.45 -7.69
CA GLN A 154 -11.61 -6.00 -7.87
C GLN A 154 -10.16 -5.52 -7.77
N PHE A 155 -9.33 -6.15 -6.95
CA PHE A 155 -7.89 -5.85 -6.91
C PHE A 155 -7.20 -6.20 -8.23
N GLY A 156 -7.69 -7.22 -8.93
CA GLY A 156 -7.24 -7.55 -10.28
C GLY A 156 -7.30 -6.38 -11.27
N VAL A 157 -8.20 -5.42 -11.09
CA VAL A 157 -8.25 -4.19 -11.91
C VAL A 157 -7.02 -3.31 -11.65
N VAL A 158 -6.63 -3.15 -10.38
CA VAL A 158 -5.42 -2.43 -9.99
C VAL A 158 -4.18 -3.13 -10.53
N LEU A 159 -4.09 -4.46 -10.36
CA LEU A 159 -2.98 -5.26 -10.86
C LEU A 159 -2.81 -5.16 -12.40
N ARG A 160 -3.91 -5.11 -13.15
CA ARG A 160 -3.90 -4.88 -14.61
C ARG A 160 -3.42 -3.47 -14.97
N ALA A 161 -3.79 -2.46 -14.19
CA ALA A 161 -3.35 -1.09 -14.44
C ALA A 161 -1.84 -0.93 -14.19
N ILE A 162 -1.33 -1.50 -13.09
CA ILE A 162 0.08 -1.34 -12.73
C ILE A 162 1.01 -2.22 -13.59
N SER A 163 0.58 -3.41 -14.02
CA SER A 163 1.43 -4.31 -14.81
C SER A 163 1.88 -3.69 -16.13
N GLY A 164 1.04 -2.86 -16.75
CA GLY A 164 1.39 -2.09 -17.96
C GLY A 164 2.33 -0.90 -17.69
N SER A 165 2.50 -0.49 -16.43
CA SER A 165 3.34 0.64 -16.04
C SER A 165 4.72 0.24 -15.50
N ILE A 166 4.96 -1.06 -15.30
CA ILE A 166 6.21 -1.58 -14.73
C ILE A 166 7.37 -1.40 -15.72
N ASP A 167 8.36 -0.61 -15.34
CA ASP A 167 9.63 -0.49 -16.07
C ASP A 167 10.57 -1.60 -15.59
N ILE A 168 10.69 -2.69 -16.35
CA ILE A 168 11.44 -3.88 -15.94
C ILE A 168 12.95 -3.62 -15.73
N GLU A 169 13.49 -2.55 -16.32
CA GLU A 169 14.90 -2.17 -16.13
C GLU A 169 15.14 -1.52 -14.76
N ARG A 170 14.08 -1.31 -13.96
CA ARG A 170 14.13 -0.79 -12.60
C ARG A 170 13.54 -1.80 -11.61
N VAL A 171 13.88 -1.59 -10.34
CA VAL A 171 13.14 -2.23 -9.25
C VAL A 171 11.84 -1.45 -9.08
N ASN A 172 10.72 -2.14 -9.24
CA ASN A 172 9.39 -1.59 -9.04
C ASN A 172 8.87 -2.14 -7.72
N GLN A 173 8.40 -1.28 -6.84
CA GLN A 173 7.89 -1.67 -5.54
C GLN A 173 6.51 -1.08 -5.34
N PHE A 174 5.57 -1.91 -4.89
CA PHE A 174 4.18 -1.55 -4.70
C PHE A 174 3.73 -1.94 -3.29
N PHE A 175 2.86 -1.11 -2.72
CA PHE A 175 2.33 -1.28 -1.38
C PHE A 175 0.82 -1.00 -1.38
N PHE A 176 0.05 -1.93 -0.84
CA PHE A 176 -1.40 -1.85 -0.80
C PHE A 176 -1.88 -2.17 0.60
N THR A 177 -2.72 -1.29 1.14
CA THR A 177 -3.48 -1.58 2.37
C THR A 177 -4.88 -1.99 1.96
N HIS A 178 -5.31 -3.18 2.34
CA HIS A 178 -6.64 -3.70 2.12
C HIS A 178 -7.43 -3.67 3.43
N VAL A 179 -8.57 -2.99 3.44
CA VAL A 179 -9.50 -2.98 4.58
C VAL A 179 -10.79 -3.63 4.13
N TYR A 180 -11.11 -4.79 4.69
CA TYR A 180 -12.37 -5.46 4.39
C TYR A 180 -13.36 -5.23 5.52
N TYR A 181 -14.58 -4.82 5.19
CA TYR A 181 -15.65 -4.61 6.16
C TYR A 181 -16.60 -5.82 6.20
N LYS A 182 -16.06 -7.03 6.33
CA LYS A 182 -16.86 -8.27 6.30
C LYS A 182 -17.98 -8.23 7.33
N TYR A 183 -19.19 -8.60 6.93
CA TYR A 183 -20.36 -8.67 7.79
C TYR A 183 -20.77 -10.13 8.00
N ASP A 184 -20.75 -10.59 9.25
CA ASP A 184 -21.25 -11.90 9.64
C ASP A 184 -22.76 -11.79 9.90
N ALA A 185 -23.56 -12.40 9.00
CA ALA A 185 -25.01 -12.34 9.07
C ALA A 185 -25.59 -13.14 10.25
N ASP A 186 -24.93 -14.22 10.66
CA ASP A 186 -25.37 -15.08 11.77
C ASP A 186 -25.17 -14.38 13.10
N GLN A 187 -24.00 -13.76 13.27
CA GLN A 187 -23.63 -13.02 14.49
C GLN A 187 -24.10 -11.57 14.45
N LYS A 188 -24.65 -11.13 13.32
CA LYS A 188 -25.13 -9.75 13.06
C LYS A 188 -24.10 -8.69 13.43
N ARG A 189 -22.84 -8.93 13.08
CA ARG A 189 -21.72 -8.04 13.41
C ARG A 189 -20.69 -7.98 12.32
N PHE A 190 -19.95 -6.88 12.28
CA PHE A 190 -18.81 -6.72 11.40
C PHE A 190 -17.56 -7.36 11.98
N LEU A 191 -16.81 -8.04 11.12
CA LEU A 191 -15.54 -8.69 11.39
C LEU A 191 -14.47 -8.11 10.45
N PRO A 192 -14.10 -6.83 10.60
CA PRO A 192 -13.17 -6.21 9.68
C PRO A 192 -11.76 -6.80 9.81
N ASP A 193 -11.07 -6.93 8.69
CA ASP A 193 -9.65 -7.28 8.63
C ASP A 193 -8.85 -6.28 7.80
N VAL A 194 -7.64 -5.98 8.28
CA VAL A 194 -6.64 -5.20 7.56
C VAL A 194 -5.59 -6.16 7.03
N ARG A 195 -5.23 -6.02 5.75
CA ARG A 195 -4.14 -6.75 5.14
C ARG A 195 -3.24 -5.79 4.41
N ASP A 196 -1.96 -5.93 4.64
CA ASP A 196 -0.96 -5.25 3.84
C ASP A 196 -0.42 -6.23 2.84
N THR A 197 -0.33 -5.77 1.61
CA THR A 197 0.25 -6.49 0.51
C THR A 197 1.31 -5.63 -0.13
N SER A 198 2.53 -6.14 -0.16
CA SER A 198 3.64 -5.47 -0.81
C SER A 198 4.38 -6.44 -1.71
N PHE A 199 4.84 -5.93 -2.84
CA PHE A 199 5.65 -6.72 -3.73
C PHE A 199 6.65 -5.89 -4.51
N THR A 200 7.74 -6.55 -4.88
CA THR A 200 8.77 -6.02 -5.77
C THR A 200 8.80 -6.80 -7.07
N VAL A 201 8.98 -6.11 -8.19
CA VAL A 201 9.24 -6.71 -9.50
C VAL A 201 10.53 -6.12 -10.05
N SER A 202 11.49 -6.97 -10.41
CA SER A 202 12.77 -6.54 -10.97
C SER A 202 13.36 -7.56 -11.93
N LYS A 203 14.20 -7.10 -12.86
CA LYS A 203 15.04 -7.98 -13.66
C LYS A 203 16.25 -8.45 -12.85
N LYS A 204 16.47 -9.76 -12.75
CA LYS A 204 17.72 -10.29 -12.18
C LYS A 204 18.88 -9.95 -13.11
N GLN A 205 19.94 -9.41 -12.53
CA GLN A 205 21.21 -9.27 -13.24
C GLN A 205 21.87 -10.65 -13.29
N ASP A 206 21.64 -11.39 -14.38
CA ASP A 206 22.25 -12.70 -14.54
C ASP A 206 23.77 -12.56 -14.73
N GLY A 207 24.53 -13.07 -13.76
CA GLY A 207 25.99 -13.19 -13.82
C GLY A 207 26.49 -14.34 -14.70
N ASN A 208 25.60 -15.12 -15.33
CA ASN A 208 25.94 -16.11 -16.36
C ASN A 208 24.65 -16.65 -17.02
N PRO A 209 24.43 -16.47 -18.34
CA PRO A 209 23.35 -17.15 -19.02
C PRO A 209 23.64 -18.66 -18.99
N LYS A 210 22.79 -19.43 -18.31
CA LYS A 210 22.88 -20.90 -18.21
C LYS A 210 22.47 -21.63 -19.50
N TYR A 211 22.14 -20.92 -20.57
CA TYR A 211 21.50 -21.49 -21.74
C TYR A 211 22.24 -21.15 -23.03
N GLY A 212 22.21 -22.12 -23.96
CA GLY A 212 23.00 -22.16 -25.18
C GLY A 212 22.75 -21.00 -26.14
N LYS A 213 23.57 -20.95 -27.19
CA LYS A 213 23.72 -19.86 -28.18
C LYS A 213 22.46 -19.24 -28.82
N ASP A 214 21.27 -19.79 -28.60
CA ASP A 214 19.99 -19.32 -29.14
C ASP A 214 19.18 -18.44 -28.16
N ASP A 215 19.64 -18.26 -26.92
CA ASP A 215 18.84 -17.71 -25.81
C ASP A 215 19.17 -16.24 -25.46
N LYS A 216 19.60 -15.46 -26.46
CA LYS A 216 20.23 -14.14 -26.24
C LYS A 216 19.30 -13.04 -25.69
N ASP A 217 17.99 -13.23 -25.74
CA ASP A 217 17.01 -12.21 -25.33
C ASP A 217 16.16 -12.63 -24.13
N ASN A 218 16.39 -13.82 -23.57
CA ASN A 218 15.73 -14.25 -22.34
C ASN A 218 16.38 -13.62 -21.11
N PHE A 219 15.56 -13.20 -20.16
CA PHE A 219 16.01 -12.72 -18.85
C PHE A 219 15.07 -13.22 -17.75
N THR A 220 15.57 -13.27 -16.51
CA THR A 220 14.76 -13.64 -15.36
C THR A 220 14.12 -12.41 -14.71
N VAL A 221 12.81 -12.46 -14.53
CA VAL A 221 12.04 -11.54 -13.68
C VAL A 221 11.96 -12.14 -12.29
N ALA A 222 12.38 -11.39 -11.28
CA ALA A 222 12.23 -11.72 -9.88
C ALA A 222 11.09 -10.94 -9.24
N PHE A 223 10.28 -11.68 -8.50
CA PHE A 223 9.21 -11.22 -7.65
C PHE A 223 9.59 -11.48 -6.20
N GLY A 224 9.36 -10.48 -5.35
CA GLY A 224 9.42 -10.63 -3.90
C GLY A 224 8.10 -10.18 -3.33
N TYR A 225 7.50 -10.98 -2.45
CA TYR A 225 6.19 -10.76 -1.85
C TYR A 225 6.32 -10.67 -0.34
N HIS A 226 5.57 -9.74 0.25
CA HIS A 226 5.41 -9.65 1.69
C HIS A 226 3.97 -9.21 1.99
N ASP A 227 3.22 -10.13 2.59
CA ASP A 227 1.83 -9.95 2.97
C ASP A 227 1.67 -10.10 4.48
N THR A 228 1.00 -9.14 5.13
CA THR A 228 0.71 -9.22 6.56
C THR A 228 -0.77 -8.97 6.83
N VAL A 229 -1.39 -9.85 7.61
CA VAL A 229 -2.76 -9.68 8.12
C VAL A 229 -2.68 -9.14 9.54
N TYR A 230 -3.44 -8.09 9.82
CA TYR A 230 -3.45 -7.43 11.14
C TYR A 230 -4.80 -7.56 11.86
N SER A 231 -4.73 -7.48 13.19
CA SER A 231 -5.85 -7.07 14.05
C SER A 231 -5.74 -5.59 14.33
N PHE A 232 -6.82 -4.84 14.13
CA PHE A 232 -6.90 -3.45 14.55
C PHE A 232 -7.58 -3.34 15.91
N ASP A 233 -6.93 -2.68 16.88
CA ASP A 233 -7.55 -2.37 18.18
C ASP A 233 -8.50 -1.19 18.05
N ARG A 234 -9.70 -1.50 17.54
CA ARG A 234 -10.79 -0.55 17.36
C ARG A 234 -11.21 0.13 18.67
N LYS A 235 -11.09 -0.57 19.81
CA LYS A 235 -11.47 -0.01 21.11
C LYS A 235 -10.49 1.09 21.49
N PHE A 236 -9.20 0.76 21.47
CA PHE A 236 -8.15 1.73 21.74
C PHE A 236 -8.24 2.93 20.80
N TRP A 237 -8.43 2.70 19.50
CA TRP A 237 -8.57 3.78 18.52
C TRP A 237 -9.74 4.72 18.85
N ARG A 238 -10.93 4.20 19.09
CA ARG A 238 -12.09 5.04 19.45
C ARG A 238 -11.85 5.87 20.71
N GLU A 239 -11.17 5.32 21.70
CA GLU A 239 -10.89 6.00 22.97
C GLU A 239 -9.86 7.12 22.82
N HIS A 240 -8.88 6.98 21.92
CA HIS A 240 -7.72 7.89 21.83
C HIS A 240 -7.63 8.69 20.53
N ARG A 241 -8.51 8.47 19.53
CA ARG A 241 -8.47 9.17 18.23
C ARG A 241 -8.54 10.70 18.32
N HIS A 242 -9.09 11.22 19.41
CA HIS A 242 -9.17 12.66 19.68
C HIS A 242 -7.78 13.30 19.86
N GLU A 243 -6.78 12.51 20.30
CA GLU A 243 -5.38 12.96 20.39
C GLU A 243 -4.72 13.09 19.01
N ALA A 244 -5.29 12.45 18.00
CA ALA A 244 -4.78 12.34 16.63
C ALA A 244 -5.48 13.32 15.65
N GLU A 245 -6.36 14.22 16.12
CA GLU A 245 -7.21 15.05 15.26
C GLU A 245 -6.44 15.88 14.24
N GLU A 246 -5.30 16.45 14.62
CA GLU A 246 -4.47 17.25 13.71
C GLU A 246 -3.94 16.39 12.56
N ALA A 247 -3.40 15.21 12.89
CA ALA A 247 -2.83 14.27 11.92
C ALA A 247 -3.91 13.71 10.99
N ILE A 248 -5.08 13.38 11.54
CA ILE A 248 -6.25 12.94 10.78
C ILE A 248 -6.67 14.03 9.79
N ALA A 249 -6.78 15.28 10.23
CA ALA A 249 -7.16 16.40 9.37
C ALA A 249 -6.16 16.63 8.23
N GLN A 250 -4.87 16.46 8.49
CA GLN A 250 -3.82 16.59 7.47
C GLN A 250 -3.82 15.42 6.47
N GLY A 251 -4.06 14.19 6.94
CA GLY A 251 -4.00 13.00 6.09
C GLY A 251 -5.29 12.69 5.33
N GLU A 252 -6.45 13.15 5.78
CA GLU A 252 -7.74 12.83 5.15
C GLU A 252 -7.83 13.25 3.66
N PRO A 253 -7.36 14.44 3.24
CA PRO A 253 -7.33 14.80 1.82
C PRO A 253 -6.44 13.89 0.96
N ILE A 254 -5.39 13.33 1.56
CA ILE A 254 -4.43 12.44 0.89
C ILE A 254 -5.01 11.04 0.79
N ARG A 255 -5.58 10.54 1.89
CA ARG A 255 -6.30 9.27 1.94
C ARG A 255 -7.33 9.20 0.81
N LYS A 256 -8.16 10.24 0.65
CA LYS A 256 -9.16 10.32 -0.42
C LYS A 256 -8.57 10.20 -1.83
N GLN A 257 -7.38 10.74 -2.06
CA GLN A 257 -6.70 10.68 -3.36
C GLN A 257 -6.00 9.33 -3.59
N MET A 258 -5.55 8.68 -2.53
CA MET A 258 -4.84 7.40 -2.57
C MET A 258 -5.73 6.20 -2.30
N SER A 259 -7.06 6.39 -2.24
CA SER A 259 -8.00 5.33 -1.89
C SER A 259 -8.95 4.96 -3.00
N LEU A 260 -9.30 3.68 -3.06
CA LEU A 260 -10.37 3.14 -3.89
C LEU A 260 -11.37 2.38 -3.01
N GLU A 261 -12.65 2.58 -3.26
CA GLU A 261 -13.72 1.80 -2.63
C GLU A 261 -14.27 0.78 -3.62
N PHE A 262 -14.19 -0.50 -3.26
CA PHE A 262 -14.72 -1.62 -4.01
C PHE A 262 -15.98 -2.14 -3.34
N TYR A 263 -17.11 -2.03 -4.02
CA TYR A 263 -18.35 -2.62 -3.54
C TYR A 263 -18.40 -4.11 -3.89
N VAL A 264 -18.44 -4.94 -2.85
CA VAL A 264 -18.35 -6.41 -2.96
C VAL A 264 -19.65 -7.06 -2.52
N LYS A 265 -19.99 -8.20 -3.13
CA LYS A 265 -21.08 -9.05 -2.63
C LYS A 265 -20.68 -9.60 -1.25
N ASN A 266 -21.66 -9.77 -0.37
CA ASN A 266 -21.41 -10.49 0.88
C ASN A 266 -20.98 -11.92 0.56
N GLY A 267 -19.80 -12.30 1.05
CA GLY A 267 -19.34 -13.69 1.10
C GLY A 267 -19.94 -14.43 2.28
#